data_AF-A0A9D4JE44-F1
#
_entry.id   AF-A0A9D4JE44-F1
#
_cell.length_a   1.000
_cell.length_b   1.000
_cell.length_c   1.000
_cell.angle_alpha   90.00
_cell.angle_beta   90.00
_cell.angle_gamma   90.00
#
_symmetry.space_group_name_H-M   'P 1'
#
loop_
_entity.id
_entity.type
_entity.pdbx_description
1 polymer ?
#
loop_
_entity_poly.entity_id
_entity_poly.type
_entity_poly.pdbx_seq_one_letter_code
_entity_poly.pdbx_strand_id
1 'polypeptide(L)'
;MMYATQDERCSIAAYKLFASQRPKAYCQPGSPFYIAPRTQDFNGPNGEWLMMQRVGMNKLGHMVERKTEQCGLDRHRLTNNSVRKRMVQAQGRESCTY
;
A
#
# COMPACT_ATOMS: atom_id res chain seq x y z
N MET A 1 11.07 18.15 -2.96
CA MET A 1 10.91 16.90 -3.76
C MET A 1 11.40 15.75 -2.90
N MET A 2 10.60 14.71 -2.67
CA MET A 2 11.06 13.53 -1.91
C MET A 2 11.72 12.53 -2.87
N TYR A 3 12.93 12.09 -2.54
CA TYR A 3 13.74 11.19 -3.37
C TYR A 3 13.62 9.74 -2.90
N ALA A 4 13.62 8.80 -3.84
CA ALA A 4 13.67 7.38 -3.50
C ALA A 4 15.07 7.02 -3.04
N THR A 5 15.19 6.28 -1.94
CA THR A 5 16.43 5.66 -1.51
C THR A 5 16.60 4.32 -2.22
N GLN A 6 17.83 3.79 -2.29
CA GLN A 6 18.11 2.45 -2.86
C GLN A 6 17.77 1.30 -1.90
N ASP A 7 17.09 1.61 -0.79
CA ASP A 7 16.67 0.63 0.22
C ASP A 7 15.40 -0.10 -0.26
N GLU A 8 15.36 -1.42 -0.10
CA GLU A 8 14.17 -2.24 -0.36
C GLU A 8 12.96 -1.82 0.50
N ARG A 9 13.21 -1.23 1.67
CA ARG A 9 12.19 -0.69 2.57
C ARG A 9 11.76 0.73 2.19
N CYS A 10 12.27 1.30 1.10
CA CYS A 10 11.92 2.64 0.66
C CYS A 10 10.47 2.71 0.18
N SER A 11 9.62 3.39 0.97
CA SER A 11 8.21 3.60 0.63
C SER A 11 8.01 4.38 -0.68
N ILE A 12 8.92 5.30 -1.01
CA ILE A 12 8.88 6.08 -2.25
C ILE A 12 9.21 5.20 -3.46
N ALA A 13 10.21 4.33 -3.36
CA ALA A 13 10.56 3.38 -4.42
C ALA A 13 9.40 2.40 -4.67
N ALA A 14 8.82 1.84 -3.61
CA ALA A 14 7.66 0.98 -3.68
C ALA A 14 6.45 1.67 -4.34
N TYR A 15 6.19 2.93 -3.99
CA TYR A 15 5.13 3.71 -4.62
C TYR A 15 5.39 3.97 -6.10
N LYS A 16 6.61 4.36 -6.49
CA LYS A 16 6.98 4.59 -7.89
C LYS A 16 6.81 3.33 -8.73
N LEU A 17 7.24 2.18 -8.20
CA LEU A 17 7.04 0.89 -8.86
C LEU A 17 5.56 0.57 -9.04
N PHE A 18 4.77 0.71 -7.99
CA PHE A 18 3.31 0.53 -8.06
C PHE A 18 2.68 1.47 -9.10
N ALA A 19 3.03 2.77 -9.08
CA ALA A 19 2.51 3.75 -10.01
C ALA A 19 2.87 3.43 -11.47
N SER A 20 4.08 2.91 -11.73
CA SER A 20 4.51 2.52 -13.07
C SER A 20 3.74 1.34 -13.65
N GLN A 21 3.19 0.48 -12.78
CA GLN A 21 2.41 -0.71 -13.17
C GLN A 21 0.90 -0.43 -13.25
N ARG A 22 0.44 0.75 -12.81
CA ARG A 22 -0.99 1.09 -12.90
C ARG A 22 -1.40 1.30 -14.36
N PRO A 23 -2.50 0.68 -14.82
CA PRO A 23 -3.10 1.02 -16.09
C PRO A 23 -3.42 2.52 -16.17
N LYS A 24 -3.14 3.14 -17.32
CA LYS A 24 -3.37 4.58 -17.54
C LYS A 24 -4.83 4.98 -17.28
N ALA A 25 -5.78 4.08 -17.58
CA ALA A 25 -7.20 4.28 -17.30
C ALA A 25 -7.50 4.49 -15.81
N TYR A 26 -6.64 4.02 -14.91
CA TYR A 26 -6.83 4.06 -13.46
C TYR A 26 -6.08 5.21 -12.78
N CYS A 27 -5.46 6.09 -13.57
CA CYS A 27 -4.74 7.27 -13.09
C CYS A 27 -5.56 8.56 -13.20
N GLN A 28 -6.86 8.46 -13.53
CA GLN A 28 -7.74 9.63 -13.61
C GLN A 28 -8.07 10.18 -12.21
N PRO A 29 -8.40 11.47 -12.06
CA PRO A 29 -8.69 12.07 -10.77
C PRO A 29 -9.81 11.38 -9.97
N GLY A 30 -10.78 10.74 -10.65
CA GLY A 30 -11.87 9.97 -10.03
C GLY A 30 -11.55 8.49 -9.80
N SER A 31 -10.40 8.00 -10.24
CA SER A 31 -10.03 6.59 -10.15
C SER A 31 -9.69 6.20 -8.70
N PRO A 32 -10.01 4.96 -8.28
CA PRO A 32 -9.68 4.49 -6.93
C PRO A 32 -8.17 4.41 -6.72
N PHE A 33 -7.68 4.96 -5.60
CA PHE A 33 -6.25 4.91 -5.26
C PHE A 33 -5.80 3.49 -4.89
N TYR A 34 -6.55 2.83 -4.00
CA TYR A 34 -6.28 1.43 -3.65
C TYR A 34 -6.96 0.52 -4.67
N ILE A 35 -6.14 -0.20 -5.43
CA ILE A 35 -6.57 -1.10 -6.49
C ILE A 35 -6.20 -2.53 -6.11
N ALA A 36 -7.17 -3.45 -6.16
CA ALA A 36 -6.90 -4.86 -5.86
C ALA A 36 -6.23 -5.56 -7.05
N PRO A 37 -5.27 -6.48 -6.80
CA PRO A 37 -4.84 -7.40 -7.82
C PRO A 37 -6.01 -8.29 -8.25
N ARG A 38 -6.05 -8.65 -9.52
CA ARG A 38 -7.03 -9.61 -10.04
C ARG A 38 -6.73 -11.00 -9.50
N THR A 39 -7.72 -11.67 -8.91
CA THR A 39 -7.57 -13.02 -8.33
C THR A 39 -7.83 -14.14 -9.34
N GLN A 40 -8.46 -13.83 -10.48
CA GLN A 40 -8.72 -14.80 -11.54
C GLN A 40 -7.54 -14.85 -12.50
N ASP A 41 -7.31 -16.04 -13.06
CA ASP A 41 -6.31 -16.27 -14.08
C ASP A 41 -6.48 -15.30 -15.25
N PHE A 42 -5.34 -14.88 -15.76
CA PHE A 42 -5.20 -13.81 -16.72
C PHE A 42 -5.86 -14.20 -18.05
N ASN A 43 -7.12 -13.79 -18.27
CA ASN A 43 -7.82 -14.00 -19.54
C ASN A 43 -7.25 -13.06 -20.62
N GLY A 44 -6.06 -13.40 -21.14
CA GLY A 44 -5.51 -12.88 -22.39
C GLY A 44 -4.42 -11.81 -22.26
N PRO A 45 -3.72 -11.50 -23.36
CA PRO A 45 -2.55 -10.62 -23.40
C PRO A 45 -2.83 -9.16 -23.02
N ASN A 46 -4.09 -8.76 -22.95
CA ASN A 46 -4.55 -7.39 -22.62
C ASN A 46 -5.25 -7.30 -21.25
N GLY A 47 -5.22 -8.37 -20.44
CA GLY A 47 -5.82 -8.35 -19.11
C GLY A 47 -5.16 -7.30 -18.22
N GLU A 48 -5.94 -6.52 -17.45
CA GLU A 48 -5.35 -5.66 -16.44
C GLU A 48 -5.11 -6.48 -15.16
N TRP A 49 -3.85 -6.48 -14.70
CA TRP A 49 -3.41 -7.14 -13.45
C TRP A 49 -4.12 -6.59 -12.22
N LEU A 50 -4.65 -5.38 -12.35
CA LEU A 50 -5.34 -4.63 -11.33
C LEU A 50 -6.82 -4.48 -11.72
N MET A 51 -7.73 -4.57 -10.75
CA MET A 51 -9.16 -4.33 -10.97
C MET A 51 -9.53 -2.92 -10.55
N MET A 52 -10.20 -2.12 -11.39
CA MET A 52 -10.74 -0.79 -11.06
C MET A 52 -11.84 -0.80 -9.98
N GLN A 53 -11.49 -1.23 -8.77
CA GLN A 53 -12.37 -1.33 -7.62
C GLN A 53 -11.66 -0.74 -6.40
N ARG A 54 -12.40 0.07 -5.63
CA ARG A 54 -11.92 0.58 -4.35
C ARG A 54 -11.67 -0.59 -3.40
N VAL A 55 -10.44 -0.74 -2.92
CA VAL A 55 -10.16 -1.68 -1.83
C VAL A 55 -10.62 -1.07 -0.52
N GLY A 56 -11.64 -1.67 0.07
CA GLY A 56 -12.11 -1.30 1.39
C GLY A 56 -11.09 -1.64 2.49
N MET A 57 -11.14 -0.89 3.57
CA MET A 57 -10.24 -1.01 4.72
C MET A 57 -10.20 -2.42 5.32
N ASN A 58 -11.33 -3.12 5.40
CA ASN A 58 -11.38 -4.50 5.90
C ASN A 58 -10.59 -5.46 4.99
N LYS A 59 -10.67 -5.25 3.67
CA LYS A 59 -9.93 -6.05 2.69
C LYS A 59 -8.43 -5.78 2.76
N LEU A 60 -8.02 -4.53 2.99
CA LEU A 60 -6.62 -4.18 3.28
C LEU A 60 -6.14 -4.89 4.55
N GLY A 61 -6.93 -4.85 5.63
CA GLY A 61 -6.63 -5.54 6.88
C GLY A 61 -6.38 -7.04 6.67
N HIS A 62 -7.29 -7.73 6.00
CA HIS A 62 -7.15 -9.15 5.70
C HIS A 62 -5.95 -9.48 4.80
N MET A 63 -5.58 -8.60 3.86
CA MET A 63 -4.38 -8.81 3.04
C MET A 63 -3.10 -8.74 3.88
N VAL A 64 -3.01 -7.75 4.78
CA VAL A 64 -1.87 -7.62 5.70
C VAL A 64 -1.80 -8.80 6.65
N GLU A 65 -2.94 -9.22 7.22
CA GLU A 65 -3.06 -10.38 8.10
C GLU A 65 -2.52 -11.65 7.43
N ARG A 66 -3.03 -12.00 6.24
CA ARG A 66 -2.57 -13.17 5.48
C ARG A 66 -1.09 -13.10 5.12
N LYS A 67 -0.59 -11.94 4.72
CA LYS A 67 0.85 -11.78 4.41
C LYS A 67 1.72 -11.92 5.64
N THR A 68 1.22 -11.47 6.79
CA THR A 68 1.93 -11.62 8.05
C THR A 68 2.03 -13.09 8.46
N GLU A 69 0.92 -13.84 8.35
CA GLU A 69 0.89 -15.28 8.55
C GLU A 69 1.88 -16.02 7.62
N GLN A 70 1.92 -15.65 6.34
CA GLN A 70 2.88 -16.20 5.37
C GLN A 70 4.35 -15.92 5.72
N CYS A 71 4.63 -14.78 6.34
CA CYS A 71 5.97 -14.41 6.80
C CYS A 71 6.34 -15.00 8.17
N GLY A 72 5.48 -15.83 8.78
CA GLY A 72 5.72 -16.44 10.09
C GLY A 72 5.72 -15.45 11.27
N LEU A 73 5.10 -14.28 11.07
CA LEU A 73 5.04 -13.23 12.08
C LEU A 73 3.83 -13.45 13.00
N ASP A 74 4.01 -13.20 14.31
CA ASP A 74 2.97 -13.42 15.32
C ASP A 74 1.80 -12.45 15.17
N ARG A 75 0.63 -13.01 14.83
CA ARG A 75 -0.62 -12.30 14.64
C ARG A 75 -1.11 -11.57 15.89
N HIS A 76 -0.85 -12.09 17.09
CA HIS A 76 -1.29 -11.48 18.35
C HIS A 76 -0.56 -10.16 18.66
N ARG A 77 0.60 -9.94 18.04
CA ARG A 77 1.40 -8.72 18.20
C ARG A 77 1.09 -7.65 17.14
N LEU A 78 0.21 -7.95 16.18
CA LEU A 78 -0.23 -7.02 15.13
C LEU A 78 -1.35 -6.09 15.62
N THR A 79 -1.01 -5.14 16.48
CA THR A 79 -1.99 -4.20 17.06
C THR A 79 -2.13 -2.89 16.26
N ASN A 80 -1.26 -2.66 15.26
CA ASN A 80 -1.17 -1.43 14.46
C ASN A 80 -1.57 -1.62 12.98
N ASN A 81 -2.41 -2.62 12.68
CA ASN A 81 -3.02 -2.80 11.35
C ASN A 81 -4.47 -2.26 11.29
N SER A 82 -5.02 -1.81 12.43
CA SER A 82 -6.36 -1.27 12.51
C SER A 82 -6.43 0.22 12.16
N VAL A 83 -7.62 0.67 11.79
CA VAL A 83 -7.98 2.07 11.47
C VAL A 83 -7.52 3.06 12.54
N ARG A 84 -7.58 2.64 13.80
CA ARG A 84 -7.25 3.44 14.96
C ARG A 84 -5.82 3.12 15.38
N LYS A 85 -4.88 3.91 14.87
CA LYS A 85 -3.53 3.94 15.43
C LYS A 85 -3.58 4.65 16.77
N ARG A 86 -3.12 4.01 17.83
CA ARG A 86 -2.81 4.71 19.08
C ARG A 86 -1.46 5.37 18.89
N MET A 87 -1.45 6.70 18.97
CA MET A 87 -0.27 7.57 19.02
C MET A 87 0.62 7.57 17.77
N VAL A 88 0.43 8.57 16.90
CA VAL A 88 1.55 9.11 16.11
C VAL A 88 2.36 9.95 17.09
N GLN A 89 3.45 9.41 17.63
CA GLN A 89 4.38 10.26 18.37
C GLN A 89 5.01 11.20 17.34
N ALA A 90 4.68 12.49 17.44
CA ALA A 90 5.48 13.50 16.77
C ALA A 90 6.90 13.36 17.33
N GLN A 91 7.85 12.93 16.49
CA GLN A 91 9.26 13.13 16.81
C GLN A 91 9.43 14.63 17.10
N GLY A 92 10.00 14.92 18.26
CA GLY A 92 10.08 16.26 18.83
C GLY A 92 10.51 17.27 17.79
N ARG A 93 9.84 18.43 17.80
CA ARG A 93 10.30 19.64 17.10
C ARG A 93 11.73 19.92 17.55
N GLU A 94 12.71 19.53 16.74
CA GLU A 94 14.01 20.18 16.82
C GLU A 94 13.79 21.63 16.38
N SER A 95 14.08 22.53 17.32
CA SER A 95 13.87 23.96 17.26
C SER A 95 14.50 24.54 16.00
N CYS A 96 13.68 24.87 15.00
CA CYS A 96 14.11 25.73 13.91
C CYS A 96 14.11 27.17 14.45
N THR A 97 15.24 27.62 14.99
CA THR A 97 15.47 29.04 15.27
C THR A 97 15.67 29.75 13.94
N TYR A 98 14.85 30.79 13.72
CA TYR A 98 14.87 31.67 12.55
C TYR A 98 16.11 32.57 12.54
#